data_AF-A0A2M8JSB4-F1
#
_entry.id   AF-A0A2M8JSB4-F1
#
_cell.length_a   1.000
_cell.length_b   1.000
_cell.length_c   1.000
_cell.angle_alpha   90.00
_cell.angle_beta   90.00
_cell.angle_gamma   90.00
#
_symmetry.space_group_name_H-M   'P 1'
#
loop_
_entity.id
_entity.type
_entity.pdbx_description
1 polymer ?
#
loop_
_entity_poly.entity_id
_entity_poly.type
_entity_poly.pdbx_seq_one_letter_code
_entity_poly.pdbx_strand_id
1 'polypeptide(L)'
;MGAYAYYHQQALAKARLYASQPKDYPNKNQLIMGALADEAFAIHFLQDAFAAGHIAGSWGNASQQKGTHDYYNEHGLAVDSWDGKKQVVFGDAYLNKEDAALTAKTVASSLGQLLESLTLSDFTQPIQASTLADTFNICNNAFMPTQQYDITSINEIFQTTLIPGLVNGYGALPRFRAEIGGFIGVSTALIGNSLSGGFAQDQKTIGAMGGIEGNIRFGIGLNDVLNQSGDGLAFIQFGWRQDGASSNNIINSNPSVLASNSITSAIPARAGFNFRIRMPFYLIPGDLLLAIPALLFTSPKTLSKMGVAAEMED
;
A
#
# COMPACT_ATOMS: atom_id res chain seq x y z
N MET A 1 -4.23 -6.04 18.66
CA MET A 1 -4.89 -6.72 19.81
C MET A 1 -5.10 -5.86 21.04
N GLY A 2 -4.11 -5.12 21.55
CA GLY A 2 -4.32 -4.22 22.70
C GLY A 2 -5.41 -3.17 22.46
N ALA A 3 -5.37 -2.51 21.30
CA ALA A 3 -6.41 -1.56 20.88
C ALA A 3 -7.81 -2.20 20.83
N TYR A 4 -7.94 -3.36 20.17
CA TYR A 4 -9.18 -4.14 20.18
C TYR A 4 -9.69 -4.39 21.61
N ALA A 5 -8.85 -4.95 22.50
CA ALA A 5 -9.24 -5.23 23.89
C ALA A 5 -9.73 -3.99 24.64
N TYR A 6 -9.09 -2.85 24.38
CA TYR A 6 -9.45 -1.57 24.99
C TYR A 6 -10.84 -1.10 24.55
N TYR A 7 -11.02 -0.88 23.25
CA TYR A 7 -12.28 -0.36 22.72
C TYR A 7 -13.44 -1.34 22.85
N HIS A 8 -13.20 -2.64 22.70
CA HIS A 8 -14.23 -3.65 22.92
C HIS A 8 -14.79 -3.56 24.35
N GLN A 9 -13.93 -3.44 25.36
CA GLN A 9 -14.40 -3.30 26.75
C GLN A 9 -15.11 -1.97 27.02
N GLN A 10 -14.67 -0.87 26.39
CA GLN A 10 -15.41 0.39 26.45
C GLN A 10 -16.81 0.24 25.83
N ALA A 11 -16.92 -0.47 24.71
CA ALA A 11 -18.19 -0.79 24.08
C ALA A 11 -19.10 -1.63 25.00
N LEU A 12 -18.57 -2.70 25.59
CA LEU A 12 -19.32 -3.54 26.53
C LEU A 12 -19.78 -2.74 27.75
N ALA A 13 -18.92 -1.90 28.34
CA ALA A 13 -19.27 -1.08 29.49
C ALA A 13 -20.39 -0.07 29.15
N LYS A 14 -20.30 0.59 27.99
CA LYS A 14 -21.34 1.51 27.50
C LYS A 14 -22.65 0.80 27.21
N ALA A 15 -22.61 -0.37 26.60
CA ALA A 15 -23.80 -1.19 26.33
C ALA A 15 -24.52 -1.61 27.62
N ARG A 16 -23.77 -2.07 28.63
CA ARG A 16 -24.35 -2.46 29.93
C ARG A 16 -24.89 -1.25 30.69
N LEU A 17 -24.20 -0.11 30.61
CA LEU A 17 -24.71 1.14 31.18
C LEU A 17 -26.01 1.55 30.47
N TYR A 18 -26.07 1.49 29.15
CA TYR A 18 -27.31 1.75 28.40
C TYR A 18 -28.47 0.84 28.84
N ALA A 19 -28.22 -0.46 29.01
CA ALA A 19 -29.22 -1.44 29.40
C ALA A 19 -29.74 -1.25 30.83
N SER A 20 -28.86 -0.90 31.77
CA SER A 20 -29.21 -0.73 33.19
C SER A 20 -29.97 0.56 33.50
N GLN A 21 -29.86 1.58 32.65
CA GLN A 21 -30.45 2.89 32.92
C GLN A 21 -31.92 2.99 32.44
N PRO A 22 -32.77 3.81 33.07
CA PRO A 22 -34.16 4.03 32.63
C PRO A 22 -34.21 4.80 31.29
N LYS A 23 -35.39 4.91 30.67
CA LYS A 23 -35.54 5.54 29.33
C LYS A 23 -35.19 7.03 29.31
N ASP A 24 -35.39 7.72 30.42
CA ASP A 24 -35.18 9.14 30.63
C ASP A 24 -33.75 9.49 31.10
N TYR A 25 -32.85 8.50 31.16
CA TYR A 25 -31.47 8.74 31.52
C TYR A 25 -30.81 9.77 30.57
N PRO A 26 -30.16 10.82 31.10
CA PRO A 26 -29.50 11.83 30.28
C PRO A 26 -28.50 11.20 29.31
N ASN A 27 -28.52 11.64 28.04
CA ASN A 27 -27.59 11.16 27.01
C ASN A 27 -27.65 9.64 26.75
N LYS A 28 -28.76 8.97 27.09
CA LYS A 28 -28.90 7.52 26.85
C LYS A 28 -28.66 7.11 25.40
N ASN A 29 -29.12 7.90 24.43
CA ASN A 29 -28.84 7.61 23.02
C ASN A 29 -27.35 7.77 22.67
N GLN A 30 -26.62 8.66 23.35
CA GLN A 30 -25.18 8.80 23.13
C GLN A 30 -24.41 7.59 23.66
N LEU A 31 -24.86 6.97 24.76
CA LEU A 31 -24.26 5.74 25.28
C LEU A 31 -24.26 4.61 24.24
N ILE A 32 -25.41 4.34 23.62
CA ILE A 32 -25.49 3.27 22.62
C ILE A 32 -24.71 3.62 21.34
N MET A 33 -24.74 4.87 20.89
CA MET A 33 -23.93 5.32 19.75
C MET A 33 -22.43 5.23 20.03
N GLY A 34 -22.00 5.61 21.24
CA GLY A 34 -20.62 5.47 21.70
C GLY A 34 -20.20 4.01 21.79
N ALA A 35 -21.07 3.12 22.26
CA ALA A 35 -20.80 1.68 22.29
C ALA A 35 -20.58 1.12 20.88
N LEU A 36 -21.44 1.48 19.91
CA LEU A 36 -21.31 1.06 18.53
C LEU A 36 -20.06 1.63 17.85
N ALA A 37 -19.71 2.89 18.12
CA ALA A 37 -18.51 3.53 17.58
C ALA A 37 -17.23 2.87 18.09
N ASP A 38 -17.15 2.63 19.41
CA ASP A 38 -16.03 1.92 20.01
C ASP A 38 -15.90 0.49 19.46
N GLU A 39 -17.01 -0.25 19.34
CA GLU A 39 -16.99 -1.61 18.81
C GLU A 39 -16.56 -1.64 17.35
N ALA A 40 -17.07 -0.72 16.52
CA ALA A 40 -16.65 -0.61 15.13
C ALA A 40 -15.14 -0.35 15.01
N PHE A 41 -14.60 0.52 15.87
CA PHE A 41 -13.17 0.78 15.92
C PHE A 41 -12.38 -0.41 16.46
N ALA A 42 -12.92 -1.15 17.44
CA ALA A 42 -12.32 -2.39 17.93
C ALA A 42 -12.24 -3.45 16.83
N ILE A 43 -13.35 -3.68 16.11
CA ILE A 43 -13.45 -4.67 15.04
C ILE A 43 -12.44 -4.43 13.93
N HIS A 44 -12.13 -3.16 13.61
CA HIS A 44 -11.05 -2.85 12.66
C HIS A 44 -9.72 -3.51 13.07
N PHE A 45 -9.28 -3.33 14.32
CA PHE A 45 -8.05 -4.00 14.81
C PHE A 45 -8.18 -5.51 14.95
N LEU A 46 -9.40 -6.02 15.14
CA LEU A 46 -9.66 -7.45 15.16
C LEU A 46 -9.49 -8.05 13.77
N GLN A 47 -9.98 -7.37 12.73
CA GLN A 47 -9.82 -7.77 11.33
C GLN A 47 -8.36 -7.71 10.90
N ASP A 48 -7.63 -6.65 11.26
CA ASP A 48 -6.18 -6.54 11.00
C ASP A 48 -5.39 -7.72 11.59
N ALA A 49 -5.86 -8.31 12.70
CA ALA A 49 -5.22 -9.49 13.29
C ALA A 49 -5.32 -10.76 12.42
N PHE A 50 -6.14 -10.72 11.36
CA PHE A 50 -6.25 -11.79 10.37
C PHE A 50 -5.51 -11.49 9.05
N ALA A 51 -5.05 -10.25 8.85
CA ALA A 51 -4.32 -9.87 7.65
C ALA A 51 -2.84 -10.29 7.74
N ALA A 52 -2.37 -11.04 6.75
CA ALA A 52 -1.01 -11.58 6.69
C ALA A 52 0.07 -10.52 6.92
N GLY A 53 -0.12 -9.34 6.32
CA GLY A 53 0.80 -8.23 6.39
C GLY A 53 0.88 -7.59 7.77
N HIS A 54 -0.19 -7.59 8.58
CA HIS A 54 -0.17 -7.09 9.95
C HIS A 54 0.42 -8.12 10.94
N ILE A 55 0.20 -9.41 10.67
CA ILE A 55 0.79 -10.51 11.42
C ILE A 55 2.31 -10.54 11.23
N ALA A 56 2.77 -10.37 9.99
CA ALA A 56 4.19 -10.32 9.67
C ALA A 56 4.79 -8.94 9.99
N GLY A 57 4.19 -7.84 9.52
CA GLY A 57 4.78 -6.51 9.38
C GLY A 57 4.82 -5.60 10.61
N SER A 58 4.59 -6.12 11.82
CA SER A 58 4.56 -5.32 13.05
C SER A 58 5.94 -4.89 13.58
N TRP A 59 7.03 -5.16 12.85
CA TRP A 59 8.41 -4.96 13.30
C TRP A 59 9.30 -4.31 12.24
N GLY A 60 10.35 -3.62 12.69
CA GLY A 60 11.32 -2.94 11.83
C GLY A 60 10.98 -1.46 11.59
N ASN A 61 11.70 -0.80 10.68
CA ASN A 61 11.38 0.57 10.27
C ASN A 61 10.23 0.60 9.25
N ALA A 62 9.67 1.79 8.98
CA ALA A 62 8.51 1.96 8.09
C ALA A 62 8.65 1.26 6.72
N SER A 63 9.82 1.33 6.08
CA SER A 63 10.09 0.66 4.80
C SER A 63 10.05 -0.86 4.92
N GLN A 64 10.60 -1.43 6.01
CA GLN A 64 10.51 -2.86 6.29
C GLN A 64 9.09 -3.29 6.64
N GLN A 65 8.39 -2.51 7.46
CA GLN A 65 7.01 -2.80 7.84
C GLN A 65 6.12 -2.86 6.60
N LYS A 66 6.16 -1.82 5.75
CA LYS A 66 5.37 -1.74 4.52
C LYS A 66 5.74 -2.81 3.50
N GLY A 67 7.02 -3.01 3.23
CA GLY A 67 7.45 -4.03 2.27
C GLY A 67 7.09 -5.45 2.72
N THR A 68 7.26 -5.74 4.01
CA THR A 68 6.86 -7.03 4.58
C THR A 68 5.34 -7.18 4.59
N HIS A 69 4.61 -6.11 4.93
CA HIS A 69 3.16 -6.07 4.90
C HIS A 69 2.60 -6.39 3.51
N ASP A 70 3.06 -5.68 2.49
CA ASP A 70 2.57 -5.84 1.13
C ASP A 70 2.93 -7.21 0.56
N TYR A 71 4.17 -7.67 0.78
CA TYR A 71 4.61 -8.98 0.30
C TYR A 71 3.73 -10.11 0.83
N TYR A 72 3.51 -10.19 2.15
CA TYR A 72 2.74 -11.29 2.72
C TYR A 72 1.24 -11.16 2.47
N ASN A 73 0.71 -9.94 2.31
CA ASN A 73 -0.68 -9.77 1.90
C ASN A 73 -0.95 -10.36 0.52
N GLU A 74 -0.01 -10.24 -0.42
CA GLU A 74 -0.12 -10.79 -1.77
C GLU A 74 0.22 -12.28 -1.84
N HIS A 75 1.31 -12.70 -1.18
CA HIS A 75 1.87 -14.06 -1.34
C HIS A 75 1.34 -15.05 -0.31
N GLY A 76 0.63 -14.56 0.71
CA GLY A 76 0.09 -15.34 1.81
C GLY A 76 1.14 -15.67 2.88
N LEU A 77 0.66 -15.93 4.09
CA LEU A 77 1.48 -16.31 5.24
C LEU A 77 0.88 -17.54 5.93
N ALA A 78 1.70 -18.60 6.05
CA ALA A 78 1.36 -19.76 6.87
C ALA A 78 1.44 -19.39 8.36
N VAL A 79 0.34 -19.57 9.07
CA VAL A 79 0.14 -19.15 10.46
C VAL A 79 -0.60 -20.22 11.24
N ASP A 80 -0.36 -20.19 12.55
CA ASP A 80 -1.14 -20.93 13.54
C ASP A 80 -1.99 -19.92 14.32
N SER A 81 -3.22 -20.30 14.68
CA SER A 81 -4.02 -19.61 15.69
C SER A 81 -3.68 -20.11 17.09
N TRP A 82 -4.06 -19.34 18.11
CA TRP A 82 -3.85 -19.74 19.51
C TRP A 82 -4.63 -21.01 19.91
N ASP A 83 -5.73 -21.32 19.23
CA ASP A 83 -6.47 -22.59 19.36
C ASP A 83 -5.89 -23.75 18.52
N GLY A 84 -4.72 -23.55 17.89
CA GLY A 84 -3.94 -24.59 17.24
C GLY A 84 -4.35 -24.92 15.80
N LYS A 85 -5.19 -24.11 15.16
CA LYS A 85 -5.52 -24.27 13.74
C LYS A 85 -4.44 -23.69 12.87
N LYS A 86 -4.15 -24.39 11.76
CA LYS A 86 -3.16 -23.98 10.77
C LYS A 86 -3.85 -23.48 9.52
N GLN A 87 -3.34 -22.40 8.94
CA GLN A 87 -3.88 -21.87 7.70
C GLN A 87 -2.87 -20.96 6.99
N VAL A 88 -3.18 -20.61 5.75
CA VAL A 88 -2.47 -19.58 4.99
C VAL A 88 -3.42 -18.41 4.82
N VAL A 89 -3.07 -17.27 5.41
CA VAL A 89 -3.87 -16.04 5.32
C VAL A 89 -3.27 -15.06 4.34
N PHE A 90 -4.10 -14.17 3.81
CA PHE A 90 -3.73 -13.12 2.88
C PHE A 90 -4.12 -11.72 3.40
N GLY A 91 -3.88 -10.69 2.59
CA GLY A 91 -4.43 -9.35 2.81
C GLY A 91 -5.86 -9.23 2.31
N ASP A 92 -6.52 -8.13 2.65
CA ASP A 92 -7.89 -7.80 2.22
C ASP A 92 -8.09 -7.87 0.69
N ALA A 93 -7.15 -7.36 -0.09
CA ALA A 93 -7.19 -7.40 -1.55
C ALA A 93 -7.06 -8.82 -2.15
N TYR A 94 -6.57 -9.78 -1.36
CA TYR A 94 -6.32 -11.16 -1.76
C TYR A 94 -7.10 -12.17 -0.91
N LEU A 95 -8.12 -11.68 -0.19
CA LEU A 95 -8.90 -12.46 0.78
C LEU A 95 -9.63 -13.63 0.10
N ASN A 96 -9.38 -14.84 0.58
CA ASN A 96 -10.12 -16.03 0.15
C ASN A 96 -11.37 -16.24 1.04
N LYS A 97 -12.23 -17.21 0.66
CA LYS A 97 -13.50 -17.43 1.37
C LYS A 97 -13.30 -18.02 2.75
N GLU A 98 -12.29 -18.86 2.91
CA GLU A 98 -11.93 -19.53 4.15
C GLU A 98 -11.46 -18.51 5.21
N ASP A 99 -10.57 -17.59 4.82
CA ASP A 99 -10.08 -16.47 5.62
C ASP A 99 -11.25 -15.57 6.02
N ALA A 100 -12.08 -15.18 5.04
CA ALA A 100 -13.27 -14.36 5.29
C ALA A 100 -14.23 -15.01 6.29
N ALA A 101 -14.45 -16.33 6.18
CA ALA A 101 -15.33 -17.07 7.08
C ALA A 101 -14.77 -17.14 8.50
N LEU A 102 -13.46 -17.32 8.66
CA LEU A 102 -12.82 -17.30 9.97
C LEU A 102 -12.91 -15.92 10.61
N THR A 103 -12.50 -14.87 9.90
CA THR A 103 -12.58 -13.50 10.41
C THR A 103 -14.02 -13.13 10.75
N ALA A 104 -14.98 -13.48 9.89
CA ALA A 104 -16.41 -13.24 10.15
C ALA A 104 -16.90 -13.96 11.40
N LYS A 105 -16.46 -15.19 11.66
CA LYS A 105 -16.81 -15.93 12.88
C LYS A 105 -16.29 -15.20 14.13
N THR A 106 -15.02 -14.77 14.12
CA THR A 106 -14.42 -14.07 15.25
C THR A 106 -15.06 -12.69 15.48
N VAL A 107 -15.35 -11.95 14.40
CA VAL A 107 -16.10 -10.68 14.47
C VAL A 107 -17.53 -10.90 15.00
N ALA A 108 -18.20 -11.97 14.58
CA ALA A 108 -19.53 -12.32 15.08
C ALA A 108 -19.52 -12.61 16.58
N SER A 109 -18.46 -13.27 17.12
CA SER A 109 -18.29 -13.43 18.57
C SER A 109 -18.16 -12.08 19.29
N SER A 110 -17.37 -11.14 18.77
CA SER A 110 -17.22 -9.79 19.33
C SER A 110 -18.56 -9.04 19.38
N LEU A 111 -19.29 -9.03 18.26
CA LEU A 111 -20.62 -8.45 18.17
C LEU A 111 -21.62 -9.16 19.09
N GLY A 112 -21.52 -10.48 19.23
CA GLY A 112 -22.32 -11.29 20.15
C GLY A 112 -22.16 -10.82 21.59
N GLN A 113 -20.92 -10.63 22.05
CA GLN A 113 -20.62 -10.13 23.41
C GLN A 113 -21.19 -8.72 23.65
N LEU A 114 -21.17 -7.85 22.62
CA LEU A 114 -21.80 -6.53 22.68
C LEU A 114 -23.32 -6.64 22.83
N LEU A 115 -23.97 -7.48 22.02
CA LEU A 115 -25.42 -7.69 22.08
C LEU A 115 -25.86 -8.31 23.41
N GLU A 116 -25.12 -9.31 23.92
CA GLU A 116 -25.38 -9.90 25.23
C GLU A 116 -25.29 -8.86 26.35
N SER A 117 -24.31 -7.96 26.26
CA SER A 117 -24.12 -6.84 27.18
C SER A 117 -25.29 -5.84 27.19
N LEU A 118 -26.15 -5.84 26.16
CA LEU A 118 -27.39 -5.04 26.12
C LEU A 118 -28.58 -5.73 26.82
N THR A 119 -28.46 -7.02 27.12
CA THR A 119 -29.58 -7.85 27.63
C THR A 119 -29.41 -8.27 29.09
N LEU A 120 -28.17 -8.35 29.57
CA LEU A 120 -27.87 -8.76 30.94
C LEU A 120 -28.13 -7.60 31.92
N SER A 121 -29.15 -7.78 32.76
CA SER A 121 -29.59 -6.79 33.77
C SER A 121 -28.89 -6.98 35.14
N ASP A 122 -28.20 -8.10 35.34
CA ASP A 122 -27.68 -8.54 36.65
C ASP A 122 -26.22 -8.15 36.90
N PHE A 123 -25.87 -6.87 36.67
CA PHE A 123 -24.54 -6.38 37.06
C PHE A 123 -24.55 -5.81 38.47
N THR A 124 -23.80 -6.44 39.36
CA THR A 124 -23.66 -6.08 40.78
C THR A 124 -22.61 -4.99 41.05
N GLN A 125 -21.90 -4.51 40.02
CA GLN A 125 -20.88 -3.46 40.13
C GLN A 125 -21.30 -2.21 39.36
N PRO A 126 -21.01 -0.99 39.88
CA PRO A 126 -21.25 0.24 39.15
C PRO A 126 -20.39 0.26 37.88
N ILE A 127 -21.05 0.29 36.72
CA ILE A 127 -20.37 0.35 35.43
C ILE A 127 -20.07 1.80 35.13
N GLN A 128 -18.82 2.20 35.36
CA GLN A 128 -18.36 3.54 35.03
C GLN A 128 -17.89 3.55 33.57
N ALA A 129 -18.72 4.10 32.70
CA ALA A 129 -18.43 4.28 31.29
C ALA A 129 -18.69 5.73 30.88
N SER A 130 -17.83 6.29 30.02
CA SER A 130 -18.10 7.58 29.39
C SER A 130 -19.35 7.50 28.51
N THR A 131 -20.17 8.55 28.47
CA THR A 131 -21.33 8.61 27.57
C THR A 131 -20.95 8.88 26.12
N LEU A 132 -19.69 9.24 25.85
CA LEU A 132 -19.17 9.58 24.52
C LEU A 132 -18.22 8.49 24.03
N ALA A 133 -18.01 8.43 22.70
CA ALA A 133 -16.94 7.63 22.09
C ALA A 133 -15.59 7.96 22.75
N ASP A 134 -14.74 6.93 22.89
CA ASP A 134 -13.44 7.14 23.52
C ASP A 134 -12.55 8.06 22.65
N THR A 135 -11.79 8.95 23.31
CA THR A 135 -10.94 9.95 22.65
C THR A 135 -9.48 9.51 22.55
N PHE A 136 -9.14 8.30 22.99
CA PHE A 136 -7.80 7.74 22.81
C PHE A 136 -7.44 7.76 21.33
N ASN A 137 -6.26 8.27 21.00
CA ASN A 137 -5.79 8.42 19.63
C ASN A 137 -4.55 7.55 19.42
N ILE A 138 -4.73 6.41 18.77
CA ILE A 138 -3.65 5.44 18.58
C ILE A 138 -2.50 5.95 17.70
N CYS A 139 -2.77 6.92 16.82
CA CYS A 139 -1.76 7.50 15.94
C CYS A 139 -0.80 8.42 16.71
N ASN A 140 -1.28 9.04 17.78
CA ASN A 140 -0.52 10.03 18.56
C ASN A 140 0.01 9.48 19.89
N ASN A 141 -0.43 8.30 20.31
CA ASN A 141 -0.05 7.73 21.60
C ASN A 141 0.82 6.48 21.43
N ALA A 142 1.98 6.48 22.07
CA ALA A 142 2.90 5.33 22.06
C ALA A 142 2.52 4.22 23.05
N PHE A 143 1.57 4.48 23.96
CA PHE A 143 1.18 3.57 25.02
C PHE A 143 -0.33 3.41 25.10
N MET A 144 -0.78 2.19 25.38
CA MET A 144 -2.19 1.91 25.67
C MET A 144 -2.57 2.49 27.05
N PRO A 145 -3.80 2.97 27.23
CA PRO A 145 -4.27 3.40 28.54
C PRO A 145 -4.26 2.25 29.55
N THR A 146 -3.92 2.56 30.79
CA THR A 146 -4.00 1.61 31.90
C THR A 146 -5.46 1.38 32.26
N GLN A 147 -5.95 0.15 32.09
CA GLN A 147 -7.27 -0.27 32.56
C GLN A 147 -7.25 -1.71 33.07
N GLN A 148 -8.23 -2.06 33.91
CA GLN A 148 -8.48 -3.46 34.26
C GLN A 148 -9.26 -4.12 33.14
N TYR A 149 -8.71 -5.20 32.62
CA TYR A 149 -9.36 -5.97 31.58
C TYR A 149 -10.11 -7.15 32.20
N ASP A 150 -11.39 -7.31 31.86
CA ASP A 150 -12.06 -8.60 31.94
C ASP A 150 -11.47 -9.55 30.89
N ILE A 151 -10.51 -10.35 31.33
CA ILE A 151 -9.82 -11.32 30.48
C ILE A 151 -10.78 -12.44 30.04
N THR A 152 -11.85 -12.71 30.80
CA THR A 152 -12.76 -13.83 30.51
C THR A 152 -13.49 -13.61 29.20
N SER A 153 -14.09 -12.42 29.01
CA SER A 153 -14.77 -12.04 27.76
C SER A 153 -13.81 -12.01 26.57
N ILE A 154 -12.63 -11.42 26.76
CA ILE A 154 -11.66 -11.26 25.67
C ILE A 154 -10.98 -12.59 25.26
N ASN A 155 -10.77 -13.51 26.20
CA ASN A 155 -10.00 -14.73 25.96
C ASN A 155 -10.64 -15.63 24.90
N GLU A 156 -11.97 -15.72 24.85
CA GLU A 156 -12.67 -16.49 23.80
C GLU A 156 -12.31 -15.99 22.39
N ILE A 157 -12.24 -14.67 22.22
CA ILE A 157 -11.91 -14.05 20.94
C ILE A 157 -10.42 -14.19 20.65
N PHE A 158 -9.57 -13.98 21.66
CA PHE A 158 -8.11 -14.09 21.50
C PHE A 158 -7.65 -15.49 21.12
N GLN A 159 -8.31 -16.53 21.60
CA GLN A 159 -7.97 -17.91 21.22
C GLN A 159 -8.15 -18.16 19.72
N THR A 160 -9.04 -17.41 19.06
CA THR A 160 -9.29 -17.55 17.61
C THR A 160 -8.36 -16.68 16.75
N THR A 161 -7.61 -15.76 17.35
CA THR A 161 -6.70 -14.90 16.59
C THR A 161 -5.40 -15.62 16.25
N LEU A 162 -4.67 -15.03 15.30
CA LEU A 162 -3.46 -15.61 14.73
C LEU A 162 -2.23 -15.21 15.53
N ILE A 163 -1.29 -16.14 15.63
CA ILE A 163 -0.04 -15.92 16.35
C ILE A 163 0.84 -14.99 15.51
N PRO A 164 1.26 -13.83 16.05
CA PRO A 164 2.11 -12.89 15.32
C PRO A 164 3.48 -13.48 15.02
N GLY A 165 4.05 -13.11 13.87
CA GLY A 165 5.37 -13.57 13.47
C GLY A 165 6.47 -13.05 14.39
N LEU A 166 7.45 -13.91 14.70
CA LEU A 166 8.59 -13.52 15.52
C LEU A 166 9.48 -12.50 14.79
N VAL A 167 10.08 -11.59 15.58
CA VAL A 167 11.02 -10.59 15.08
C VAL A 167 12.42 -11.16 14.88
N ASN A 168 12.91 -11.98 15.83
CA ASN A 168 14.24 -12.56 15.85
C ASN A 168 14.19 -14.00 16.39
N GLY A 169 15.23 -14.80 16.09
CA GLY A 169 15.36 -16.18 16.56
C GLY A 169 14.77 -17.22 15.61
N TYR A 170 14.70 -18.47 16.07
CA TYR A 170 14.09 -19.56 15.29
C TYR A 170 12.60 -19.28 15.07
N GLY A 171 12.16 -19.32 13.81
CA GLY A 171 10.78 -18.96 13.43
C GLY A 171 10.59 -17.49 13.05
N ALA A 172 11.66 -16.67 13.01
CA ALA A 172 11.57 -15.33 12.44
C ALA A 172 11.25 -15.37 10.94
N LEU A 173 10.29 -14.55 10.51
CA LEU A 173 9.86 -14.48 9.12
C LEU A 173 10.84 -13.64 8.27
N PRO A 174 11.08 -14.02 7.00
CA PRO A 174 11.75 -13.16 6.02
C PRO A 174 11.11 -11.76 5.96
N ARG A 175 11.96 -10.74 5.84
CA ARG A 175 11.55 -9.32 5.84
C ARG A 175 11.90 -8.67 4.52
N PHE A 176 10.97 -7.89 4.02
CA PHE A 176 11.07 -7.22 2.72
C PHE A 176 10.99 -5.72 2.94
N ARG A 177 11.74 -4.97 2.15
CA ARG A 177 11.73 -3.51 2.20
C ARG A 177 10.94 -2.99 1.01
N ALA A 178 9.95 -2.15 1.28
CA ALA A 178 9.40 -1.29 0.26
C ALA A 178 10.45 -0.22 -0.07
N GLU A 179 10.54 0.16 -1.34
CA GLU A 179 11.35 1.29 -1.78
C GLU A 179 10.65 2.57 -1.33
N ILE A 180 10.82 2.93 -0.05
CA ILE A 180 10.29 4.13 0.57
C ILE A 180 11.46 4.92 1.16
N GLY A 181 11.51 6.21 0.85
CA GLY A 181 12.61 7.11 1.21
C GLY A 181 13.72 7.16 0.16
N GLY A 182 14.82 7.81 0.49
CA GLY A 182 15.94 8.03 -0.43
C GLY A 182 16.65 6.73 -0.83
N PHE A 183 17.01 6.60 -2.10
CA PHE A 183 17.74 5.45 -2.64
C PHE A 183 18.83 5.83 -3.63
N ILE A 184 19.81 4.92 -3.77
CA ILE A 184 20.83 4.92 -4.83
C ILE A 184 20.74 3.59 -5.56
N GLY A 185 20.61 3.60 -6.88
CA GLY A 185 20.42 2.41 -7.70
C GLY A 185 21.35 2.35 -8.90
N VAL A 186 21.52 1.15 -9.47
CA VAL A 186 22.22 0.93 -10.74
C VAL A 186 21.26 0.29 -11.74
N SER A 187 21.33 0.67 -13.01
CA SER A 187 20.53 0.03 -14.07
C SER A 187 21.32 -0.15 -15.35
N THR A 188 21.04 -1.23 -16.07
CA THR A 188 21.58 -1.51 -17.40
C THR A 188 20.44 -1.79 -18.38
N ALA A 189 20.62 -1.44 -19.65
CA ALA A 189 19.61 -1.69 -20.68
C ALA A 189 20.23 -2.11 -22.01
N LEU A 190 19.49 -2.92 -22.76
CA LEU A 190 19.72 -3.20 -24.18
C LEU A 190 18.67 -2.44 -25.00
N ILE A 191 19.10 -1.74 -26.05
CA ILE A 191 18.25 -0.87 -26.86
C ILE A 191 18.30 -1.35 -28.30
N GLY A 192 17.14 -1.55 -28.92
CA GLY A 192 17.01 -1.80 -30.35
C GLY A 192 16.18 -0.69 -31.01
N ASN A 193 16.71 -0.07 -32.05
CA ASN A 193 16.02 0.99 -32.80
C ASN A 193 15.96 0.63 -34.29
N SER A 194 14.81 0.90 -34.92
CA SER A 194 14.69 0.99 -36.37
C SER A 194 14.74 2.45 -36.78
N LEU A 195 15.44 2.75 -37.87
CA LEU A 195 15.62 4.11 -38.40
C LEU A 195 15.38 4.12 -39.90
N SER A 196 14.81 5.21 -40.39
CA SER A 196 14.60 5.46 -41.81
C SER A 196 15.57 6.55 -42.27
N GLY A 197 16.57 6.17 -43.05
CA GLY A 197 17.57 7.07 -43.62
C GLY A 197 18.84 7.30 -42.78
N GLY A 198 19.59 8.34 -43.13
CA GLY A 198 20.85 8.74 -42.47
C GLY A 198 21.06 10.26 -42.43
N PHE A 199 22.30 10.72 -42.23
CA PHE A 199 22.61 12.16 -42.11
C PHE A 199 22.52 12.93 -43.43
N ALA A 200 22.62 12.26 -44.58
CA ALA A 200 22.55 12.89 -45.91
C ALA A 200 21.18 12.71 -46.57
N GLN A 201 20.78 13.67 -47.43
CA GLN A 201 19.45 13.71 -48.05
C GLN A 201 19.18 12.53 -49.03
N ASP A 202 20.22 11.87 -49.51
CA ASP A 202 20.19 10.71 -50.40
C ASP A 202 20.15 9.36 -49.67
N GLN A 203 20.33 9.35 -48.35
CA GLN A 203 20.27 8.16 -47.50
C GLN A 203 18.83 7.93 -47.04
N LYS A 204 18.06 7.11 -47.78
CA LYS A 204 16.63 6.84 -47.51
C LYS A 204 16.32 5.39 -47.11
N THR A 205 17.34 4.56 -47.00
CA THR A 205 17.21 3.13 -46.67
C THR A 205 16.95 2.92 -45.19
N ILE A 206 16.07 1.96 -44.85
CA ILE A 206 15.80 1.55 -43.47
C ILE A 206 17.02 0.82 -42.91
N GLY A 207 17.37 1.10 -41.66
CA GLY A 207 18.41 0.42 -40.91
C GLY A 207 17.97 0.08 -39.49
N ALA A 208 18.77 -0.74 -38.82
CA ALA A 208 18.63 -1.04 -37.40
C ALA A 208 19.91 -0.66 -36.65
N MET A 209 19.76 -0.30 -35.36
CA MET A 209 20.86 -0.06 -34.43
C MET A 209 20.59 -0.76 -33.11
N GLY A 210 21.59 -1.46 -32.59
CA GLY A 210 21.63 -1.94 -31.21
C GLY A 210 22.43 -1.01 -30.32
N GLY A 211 22.13 -0.97 -29.03
CA GLY A 211 22.89 -0.19 -28.06
C GLY A 211 22.79 -0.77 -26.66
N ILE A 212 23.73 -0.35 -25.80
CA ILE A 212 23.77 -0.68 -24.38
C ILE A 212 23.80 0.60 -23.55
N GLU A 213 23.24 0.54 -22.35
CA GLU A 213 23.20 1.64 -21.40
C GLU A 213 23.59 1.14 -20.00
N GLY A 214 24.37 1.94 -19.27
CA GLY A 214 24.67 1.73 -17.86
C GLY A 214 24.48 3.03 -17.08
N ASN A 215 23.76 2.98 -15.96
CA ASN A 215 23.33 4.17 -15.24
C ASN A 215 23.36 4.03 -13.73
N ILE A 216 23.57 5.15 -13.06
CA ILE A 216 23.39 5.33 -11.62
C ILE A 216 22.15 6.21 -11.40
N ARG A 217 21.32 5.84 -10.42
CA ARG A 217 20.07 6.52 -10.06
C ARG A 217 20.17 7.05 -8.63
N PHE A 218 19.63 8.24 -8.41
CA PHE A 218 19.41 8.83 -7.11
C PHE A 218 17.95 9.22 -7.05
N GLY A 219 17.22 8.73 -6.05
CA GLY A 219 15.79 8.98 -6.00
C GLY A 219 15.21 8.89 -4.62
N ILE A 220 13.90 9.09 -4.58
CA ILE A 220 13.05 8.88 -3.44
C ILE A 220 11.90 7.98 -3.88
N GLY A 221 11.61 6.96 -3.07
CA GLY A 221 10.37 6.22 -3.18
C GLY A 221 9.33 6.82 -2.25
N LEU A 222 8.12 7.03 -2.79
CA LEU A 222 7.00 7.66 -2.11
C LEU A 222 5.97 6.60 -1.74
N ASN A 223 5.39 6.72 -0.54
CA ASN A 223 4.28 5.90 -0.11
C ASN A 223 2.96 6.53 -0.56
N ASP A 224 1.97 5.71 -0.96
CA ASP A 224 0.58 6.10 -1.24
C ASP A 224 0.34 7.15 -2.36
N VAL A 225 1.32 7.43 -3.23
CA VAL A 225 1.10 8.32 -4.40
C VAL A 225 0.48 7.55 -5.60
N LEU A 226 0.41 6.22 -5.55
CA LEU A 226 -0.10 5.39 -6.64
C LEU A 226 -0.99 4.26 -6.09
N ASN A 227 -2.18 4.12 -6.66
CA ASN A 227 -2.98 2.88 -6.59
C ASN A 227 -2.19 1.74 -7.29
N GLN A 228 -2.51 0.48 -6.98
CA GLN A 228 -1.91 -0.84 -7.28
C GLN A 228 -1.24 -1.09 -8.66
N SER A 229 -1.22 -0.12 -9.57
CA SER A 229 -0.69 -0.23 -10.94
C SER A 229 0.49 0.71 -11.24
N GLY A 230 1.01 1.45 -10.25
CA GLY A 230 2.11 2.39 -10.45
C GLY A 230 3.25 2.22 -9.43
N ASP A 231 4.48 2.38 -9.90
CA ASP A 231 5.69 2.36 -9.08
C ASP A 231 6.06 3.79 -8.62
N GLY A 232 6.01 4.03 -7.30
CA GLY A 232 6.05 5.34 -6.60
C GLY A 232 7.40 6.05 -6.56
N LEU A 233 8.28 5.78 -7.52
CA LEU A 233 9.67 6.27 -7.52
C LEU A 233 9.83 7.55 -8.31
N ALA A 234 10.33 8.59 -7.63
CA ALA A 234 10.89 9.78 -8.27
C ALA A 234 12.42 9.71 -8.23
N PHE A 235 13.08 9.81 -9.38
CA PHE A 235 14.54 9.74 -9.43
C PHE A 235 15.16 10.56 -10.56
N ILE A 236 16.39 10.96 -10.32
CA ILE A 236 17.33 11.41 -11.35
C ILE A 236 18.29 10.27 -11.68
N GLN A 237 18.64 10.14 -12.94
CA GLN A 237 19.50 9.10 -13.46
C GLN A 237 20.57 9.74 -14.34
N PHE A 238 21.81 9.35 -14.11
CA PHE A 238 22.95 9.70 -14.96
C PHE A 238 23.57 8.43 -15.47
N GLY A 239 23.95 8.40 -16.74
CA GLY A 239 24.57 7.22 -17.29
C GLY A 239 25.33 7.45 -18.57
N TRP A 240 25.87 6.35 -19.05
CA TRP A 240 26.61 6.28 -20.30
C TRP A 240 25.90 5.29 -21.22
N ARG A 241 25.74 5.70 -22.48
CA ARG A 241 25.10 4.93 -23.53
C ARG A 241 26.09 4.73 -24.67
N GLN A 242 26.14 3.52 -25.20
CA GLN A 242 26.88 3.18 -26.41
C GLN A 242 25.94 2.56 -27.43
N ASP A 243 25.78 3.23 -28.56
CA ASP A 243 25.07 2.72 -29.72
C ASP A 243 26.08 2.13 -30.73
N GLY A 244 25.76 0.96 -31.28
CA GLY A 244 26.44 0.38 -32.42
C GLY A 244 26.15 1.15 -33.71
N ALA A 245 26.93 0.84 -34.75
CA ALA A 245 26.72 1.39 -36.09
C ALA A 245 25.40 0.89 -36.70
N SER A 246 24.76 1.71 -37.52
CA SER A 246 23.55 1.31 -38.22
C SER A 246 23.82 0.29 -39.33
N SER A 247 22.83 -0.57 -39.59
CA SER A 247 22.92 -1.59 -40.64
C SER A 247 22.76 -1.06 -42.06
N ASN A 248 22.33 0.19 -42.24
CA ASN A 248 22.20 0.85 -43.56
C ASN A 248 23.49 1.60 -43.92
N ASN A 249 23.73 1.87 -45.21
CA ASN A 249 25.00 2.40 -45.71
C ASN A 249 24.97 3.85 -46.16
N ILE A 250 26.13 4.52 -46.11
CA ILE A 250 26.34 5.88 -46.63
C ILE A 250 26.17 5.94 -48.15
N ILE A 251 26.60 4.88 -48.85
CA ILE A 251 26.67 4.83 -50.31
C ILE A 251 25.47 4.05 -50.84
N ASN A 252 24.51 4.75 -51.42
CA ASN A 252 23.26 4.18 -51.94
C ASN A 252 23.40 3.57 -53.36
N SER A 253 24.62 3.23 -53.78
CA SER A 253 24.92 2.86 -55.18
C SER A 253 24.92 1.36 -55.45
N ASN A 254 24.90 0.51 -54.42
CA ASN A 254 24.92 -0.94 -54.62
C ASN A 254 24.28 -1.71 -53.45
N PRO A 255 23.07 -2.29 -53.62
CA PRO A 255 22.36 -3.03 -52.56
C PRO A 255 23.08 -4.31 -52.10
N SER A 256 24.15 -4.71 -52.80
CA SER A 256 24.98 -5.88 -52.50
C SER A 256 26.08 -5.62 -51.47
N VAL A 257 26.34 -4.36 -51.11
CA VAL A 257 27.32 -4.01 -50.07
C VAL A 257 26.56 -3.91 -48.76
N LEU A 258 26.70 -4.91 -47.88
CA LEU A 258 26.26 -4.82 -46.50
C LEU A 258 27.16 -3.84 -45.74
N ALA A 259 26.60 -3.10 -44.78
CA ALA A 259 27.39 -2.28 -43.87
C ALA A 259 28.31 -3.20 -43.07
N SER A 260 29.55 -3.37 -43.52
CA SER A 260 30.48 -4.31 -42.90
C SER A 260 31.21 -3.69 -41.69
N ASN A 261 31.26 -2.35 -41.60
CA ASN A 261 32.07 -1.63 -40.62
C ASN A 261 31.42 -0.27 -40.25
N SER A 262 31.81 0.33 -39.12
CA SER A 262 31.32 1.63 -38.62
C SER A 262 31.58 2.84 -39.54
N ILE A 263 32.46 2.68 -40.54
CA ILE A 263 32.85 3.74 -41.49
C ILE A 263 31.92 3.75 -42.71
N THR A 264 31.30 2.61 -43.04
CA THR A 264 30.39 2.50 -44.19
C THR A 264 28.93 2.67 -43.80
N SER A 265 28.61 2.56 -42.51
CA SER A 265 27.26 2.74 -41.96
C SER A 265 26.77 4.18 -42.10
N ALA A 266 25.52 4.37 -42.50
CA ALA A 266 24.87 5.67 -42.64
C ALA A 266 24.86 6.46 -41.32
N ILE A 267 24.81 5.76 -40.19
CA ILE A 267 24.97 6.31 -38.85
C ILE A 267 26.07 5.51 -38.13
N PRO A 268 27.23 6.12 -37.82
CA PRO A 268 28.32 5.42 -37.15
C PRO A 268 28.00 5.15 -35.68
N ALA A 269 28.76 4.22 -35.09
CA ALA A 269 28.72 3.94 -33.67
C ALA A 269 29.06 5.20 -32.87
N ARG A 270 28.36 5.40 -31.75
CA ARG A 270 28.54 6.59 -30.90
C ARG A 270 28.38 6.23 -29.43
N ALA A 271 29.08 6.98 -28.60
CA ALA A 271 28.94 6.93 -27.16
C ALA A 271 28.54 8.30 -26.64
N GLY A 272 27.75 8.34 -25.58
CA GLY A 272 27.28 9.59 -25.00
C GLY A 272 26.86 9.43 -23.55
N PHE A 273 26.80 10.56 -22.85
CA PHE A 273 26.18 10.62 -21.54
C PHE A 273 24.67 10.81 -21.69
N ASN A 274 23.91 10.14 -20.83
CA ASN A 274 22.47 10.34 -20.72
C ASN A 274 22.11 10.92 -19.35
N PHE A 275 21.01 11.66 -19.34
CA PHE A 275 20.37 12.15 -18.14
C PHE A 275 18.88 11.86 -18.26
N ARG A 276 18.29 11.28 -17.21
CA ARG A 276 16.86 10.94 -17.16
C ARG A 276 16.30 11.38 -15.83
N ILE A 277 15.13 12.01 -15.87
CA ILE A 277 14.29 12.28 -14.70
C ILE A 277 13.06 11.39 -14.83
N ARG A 278 12.75 10.63 -13.78
CA ARG A 278 11.47 9.94 -13.62
C ARG A 278 10.74 10.54 -12.45
N MET A 279 9.45 10.81 -12.62
CA MET A 279 8.55 11.15 -11.54
C MET A 279 7.26 10.34 -11.76
N PRO A 280 6.65 9.75 -10.71
CA PRO A 280 5.26 9.33 -10.80
C PRO A 280 4.39 10.59 -10.95
N PHE A 281 3.21 10.49 -11.55
CA PHE A 281 2.41 11.60 -12.08
C PHE A 281 2.48 12.97 -11.33
N TYR A 282 2.58 14.04 -12.14
CA TYR A 282 2.42 15.49 -11.92
C TYR A 282 2.85 16.13 -10.57
N LEU A 283 4.15 16.42 -10.43
CA LEU A 283 4.58 17.59 -9.63
C LEU A 283 4.62 18.88 -10.47
N ILE A 284 4.64 18.78 -11.80
CA ILE A 284 4.59 19.93 -12.73
C ILE A 284 3.55 19.63 -13.81
N PRO A 285 2.47 20.43 -13.93
CA PRO A 285 1.33 20.06 -14.73
C PRO A 285 1.49 20.55 -16.18
N GLY A 286 2.44 19.98 -16.92
CA GLY A 286 2.64 20.29 -18.35
C GLY A 286 1.40 19.99 -19.19
N ASP A 287 0.68 18.92 -18.83
CA ASP A 287 -0.52 18.50 -19.55
C ASP A 287 -1.74 19.36 -19.20
N LEU A 288 -1.82 19.93 -17.99
CA LEU A 288 -2.85 20.91 -17.66
C LEU A 288 -2.56 22.28 -18.31
N LEU A 289 -1.31 22.64 -18.59
CA LEU A 289 -1.02 23.87 -19.34
C LEU A 289 -1.61 23.85 -20.77
N LEU A 290 -1.71 22.67 -21.39
CA LEU A 290 -2.35 22.49 -22.71
C LEU A 290 -3.84 22.12 -22.60
N ALA A 291 -4.21 21.29 -21.61
CA ALA A 291 -5.56 20.81 -21.42
C ALA A 291 -6.47 21.83 -20.73
N ILE A 292 -5.97 22.71 -19.84
CA ILE A 292 -6.78 23.74 -19.18
C ILE A 292 -7.38 24.67 -20.23
N PRO A 293 -6.63 25.31 -21.16
CA PRO A 293 -7.24 26.16 -22.18
C PRO A 293 -8.25 25.38 -23.03
N ALA A 294 -7.88 24.19 -23.51
CA ALA A 294 -8.76 23.37 -24.35
C ALA A 294 -10.05 22.98 -23.64
N LEU A 295 -9.99 22.54 -22.38
CA LEU A 295 -11.14 22.11 -21.58
C LEU A 295 -11.94 23.28 -21.01
N LEU A 296 -11.32 24.44 -20.74
CA LEU A 296 -12.03 25.67 -20.38
C LEU A 296 -13.00 26.07 -21.49
N PHE A 297 -12.62 25.87 -22.75
CA PHE A 297 -13.42 26.25 -23.91
C PHE A 297 -14.31 25.13 -24.45
N THR A 298 -13.96 23.85 -24.22
CA THR A 298 -14.72 22.71 -24.80
C THR A 298 -15.57 21.94 -23.78
N SER A 299 -15.16 21.82 -22.51
CA SER A 299 -15.93 21.11 -21.48
C SER A 299 -15.54 21.52 -20.05
N PRO A 300 -16.10 22.63 -19.54
CA PRO A 300 -15.80 23.14 -18.19
C PRO A 300 -16.16 22.18 -17.06
N LYS A 301 -17.17 21.32 -17.26
CA LYS A 301 -17.56 20.29 -16.27
C LYS A 301 -16.52 19.18 -16.13
N THR A 302 -15.80 18.86 -17.19
CA THR A 302 -14.70 17.86 -17.13
C THR A 302 -13.51 18.44 -16.37
N LEU A 303 -13.20 19.71 -16.59
CA LEU A 303 -12.14 20.43 -15.86
C LEU A 303 -12.39 20.49 -14.35
N SER A 304 -13.63 20.78 -13.94
CA SER A 304 -13.99 20.81 -12.51
C SER A 304 -13.87 19.43 -11.83
N LYS A 305 -14.18 18.34 -12.55
CA LYS A 305 -13.99 16.97 -12.02
C LYS A 305 -12.51 16.59 -11.90
N MET A 306 -11.65 17.09 -12.80
CA MET A 306 -10.21 16.85 -12.73
C MET A 306 -9.56 17.57 -11.56
N GLY A 307 -10.00 18.79 -11.23
CA GLY A 307 -9.50 19.51 -10.05
C GLY A 307 -9.89 18.83 -8.73
N VAL A 308 -11.13 18.34 -8.64
CA VAL A 308 -11.64 17.68 -7.42
C VAL A 308 -11.01 16.31 -7.17
N ALA A 309 -10.64 15.56 -8.21
CA ALA A 309 -9.93 14.29 -8.05
C ALA A 309 -8.48 14.44 -7.57
N ALA A 310 -7.89 15.63 -7.70
CA ALA A 310 -6.53 15.93 -7.21
C ALA A 310 -6.51 16.52 -5.78
N GLU A 311 -7.67 16.92 -5.24
CA GLU A 311 -7.82 17.54 -3.91
C GLU A 311 -8.50 16.62 -2.88
N MET A 312 -9.01 15.44 -3.28
CA MET A 312 -9.76 14.53 -2.39
C MET A 312 -9.00 13.28 -1.94
N GLU A 313 -7.69 13.22 -2.15
CA GLU A 313 -6.80 12.24 -1.49
C GLU A 313 -5.83 13.00 -0.55
N ASP A 314 -6.38 13.50 0.56
CA ASP A 314 -5.68 13.88 1.80
C ASP A 314 -6.40 13.20 2.98
#